data_AF-A0AAD4K9X7-F1
#
_entry.id   AF-A0AAD4K9X7-F1
#
_cell.length_a   1.000
_cell.length_b   1.000
_cell.length_c   1.000
_cell.angle_alpha   90.00
_cell.angle_beta   90.00
_cell.angle_gamma   90.00
#
_symmetry.space_group_name_H-M   'P 1'
#
loop_
_entity.id
_entity.type
_entity.pdbx_description
1 polymer ?
#
loop_
_entity_poly.entity_id
_entity_poly.type
_entity_poly.pdbx_seq_one_letter_code
_entity_poly.pdbx_strand_id
1 'polypeptide(L)'
;MVHTKSELQVYGNFINWLQRLSTQYYPRSKLILFYHGKGGFIPQMLIRALQAYNLLNPFCQLVKCFVNNNLMAQQLLRFEGGDYMSLNNLSRIYCGPKPPGYEFISVASNRAKTIYAVVVELIDVECNPCSKLDSVLDILQPHAESVAYHLSEMAPIELRARLHSLRPLLSSQFTIAQRMRFFKYRALLAESNFDLETLKVTWQYGGVAGLTAAMERTLNLSKARERQLVKFLHNYFMQNILVSAGNERDTVTNSTRRALP
;
A
#
# COMPACT_ATOMS: atom_id res chain seq x y z
N MET A 1 26.20 23.41 -18.57
CA MET A 1 25.06 24.15 -17.99
C MET A 1 23.85 23.23 -17.95
N VAL A 2 23.25 23.00 -16.78
CA VAL A 2 21.98 22.27 -16.68
C VAL A 2 20.87 23.28 -16.94
N HIS A 3 20.12 23.13 -18.02
CA HIS A 3 18.94 23.95 -18.26
C HIS A 3 17.82 23.51 -17.32
N THR A 4 17.48 24.35 -16.35
CA THR A 4 16.39 24.12 -15.40
C THR A 4 15.10 24.73 -15.93
N LYS A 5 14.05 23.93 -16.01
CA LYS A 5 12.67 24.39 -16.30
C LYS A 5 11.97 24.71 -14.98
N SER A 6 10.89 25.49 -15.03
CA SER A 6 10.02 25.65 -13.86
C SER A 6 9.43 24.30 -13.44
N GLU A 7 9.28 24.07 -12.14
CA GLU A 7 8.74 22.82 -11.61
C GLU A 7 7.37 22.47 -12.21
N LEU A 8 6.48 23.45 -12.34
CA LEU A 8 5.16 23.26 -12.96
C LEU A 8 5.28 22.68 -14.38
N GLN A 9 6.20 23.21 -15.21
CA GLN A 9 6.45 22.68 -16.56
C GLN A 9 7.04 21.27 -16.52
N VAL A 10 7.92 20.98 -15.56
CA VAL A 10 8.51 19.63 -15.41
C VAL A 10 7.43 18.62 -15.07
N TYR A 11 6.58 18.90 -14.08
CA TYR A 11 5.50 18.00 -13.68
C TYR A 11 4.41 17.88 -14.76
N GLY A 12 4.05 18.98 -15.42
CA GLY A 12 3.14 18.95 -16.57
C GLY A 12 3.68 18.05 -17.70
N ASN A 13 4.96 18.19 -18.04
CA ASN A 13 5.62 17.32 -19.03
C ASN A 13 5.66 15.86 -18.59
N PHE A 14 5.87 15.60 -17.31
CA PHE A 14 5.85 14.25 -16.74
C PHE A 14 4.47 13.60 -16.87
N ILE A 15 3.39 14.31 -16.51
CA ILE A 15 2.01 13.82 -16.69
C ILE A 15 1.71 13.54 -18.16
N ASN A 16 2.10 14.45 -19.07
CA ASN A 16 1.92 14.24 -20.51
C ASN A 16 2.71 13.04 -21.03
N TRP A 17 3.90 12.77 -20.48
CA TRP A 17 4.66 11.58 -20.80
C TRP A 17 3.96 10.30 -20.32
N LEU A 18 3.46 10.27 -19.08
CA LEU A 18 2.67 9.14 -18.56
C LEU A 18 1.38 8.92 -19.37
N GLN A 19 0.71 9.99 -19.77
CA GLN A 19 -0.50 9.91 -20.59
C GLN A 19 -0.18 9.29 -21.94
N ARG A 20 0.88 9.75 -22.63
CA ARG A 20 1.34 9.13 -23.88
C ARG A 20 1.66 7.65 -23.71
N LEU A 21 2.31 7.25 -22.61
CA LEU A 21 2.55 5.84 -22.32
C LEU A 21 1.25 5.03 -22.22
N SER A 22 0.27 5.53 -21.47
CA SER A 22 -1.02 4.85 -21.26
C SER A 22 -1.92 4.87 -22.50
N THR A 23 -1.86 5.90 -23.36
CA THR A 23 -2.75 5.99 -24.53
C THR A 23 -2.16 5.38 -25.79
N GLN A 24 -0.84 5.52 -26.00
CA GLN A 24 -0.18 5.12 -27.25
C GLN A 24 0.35 3.69 -27.19
N TYR A 25 0.93 3.28 -26.06
CA TYR A 25 1.63 2.00 -25.95
C TYR A 25 0.81 0.95 -25.20
N TYR A 26 0.05 1.36 -24.18
CA TYR A 26 -0.69 0.43 -23.31
C TYR A 26 -2.14 0.88 -23.07
N PRO A 27 -2.98 0.95 -24.12
CA PRO A 27 -4.34 1.46 -24.01
C PRO A 27 -5.14 0.67 -22.98
N ARG A 28 -5.85 1.40 -22.10
CA ARG A 28 -6.67 0.87 -20.98
C ARG A 28 -5.88 0.33 -19.78
N SER A 29 -4.56 0.37 -19.80
CA SER A 29 -3.72 -0.04 -18.67
C SER A 29 -3.36 1.14 -17.77
N LYS A 30 -3.30 0.88 -16.47
CA LYS A 30 -2.74 1.81 -15.48
C LYS A 30 -1.28 1.46 -15.20
N LEU A 31 -0.49 2.48 -14.89
CA LEU A 31 0.94 2.36 -14.68
C LEU A 31 1.27 1.98 -13.23
N ILE A 32 2.32 1.16 -13.06
CA ILE A 32 2.93 0.85 -11.77
C ILE A 32 4.28 1.56 -11.75
N LEU A 33 4.54 2.37 -10.71
CA LEU A 33 5.79 3.11 -10.59
C LEU A 33 6.71 2.44 -9.58
N PHE A 34 7.87 1.96 -10.04
CA PHE A 34 8.88 1.39 -9.18
C PHE A 34 9.77 2.47 -8.57
N TYR A 35 10.11 2.31 -7.29
CA TYR A 35 11.10 3.12 -6.61
C TYR A 35 11.92 2.27 -5.65
N HIS A 36 13.02 2.81 -5.15
CA HIS A 36 13.89 2.13 -4.20
C HIS A 36 14.25 3.05 -3.05
N GLY A 37 13.95 2.65 -1.82
CA GLY A 37 14.30 3.44 -0.63
C GLY A 37 13.88 2.78 0.69
N LYS A 38 14.40 3.32 1.81
CA LYS A 38 14.09 2.86 3.18
C LYS A 38 12.64 3.10 3.62
N GLY A 39 11.85 3.83 2.82
CA GLY A 39 10.45 4.15 3.13
C GLY A 39 9.77 4.92 1.99
N GLY A 40 8.58 5.44 2.23
CA GLY A 40 7.73 6.09 1.21
C GLY A 40 8.15 7.48 0.74
N PHE A 41 9.38 7.93 1.02
CA PHE A 41 9.80 9.32 0.75
C PHE A 41 9.66 9.74 -0.72
N ILE A 42 10.12 8.90 -1.67
CA ILE A 42 10.08 9.23 -3.10
C ILE A 42 8.63 9.39 -3.60
N PRO A 43 7.71 8.42 -3.37
CA PRO A 43 6.29 8.61 -3.70
C PRO A 43 5.67 9.84 -3.02
N GLN A 44 5.96 10.06 -1.74
CA GLN A 44 5.38 11.17 -0.98
C GLN A 44 5.85 12.53 -1.49
N MET A 45 7.13 12.68 -1.86
CA MET A 45 7.65 13.90 -2.50
C MET A 45 6.94 14.17 -3.83
N LEU A 46 6.81 13.16 -4.68
CA LEU A 46 6.13 13.30 -5.97
C LEU A 46 4.66 13.71 -5.77
N ILE A 47 3.96 13.04 -4.84
CA ILE A 47 2.56 13.36 -4.53
C ILE A 47 2.43 14.79 -4.00
N ARG A 48 3.29 15.25 -3.09
CA ARG A 48 3.28 16.64 -2.60
C ARG A 48 3.44 17.65 -3.73
N ALA A 49 4.40 17.42 -4.62
CA ALA A 49 4.65 18.32 -5.72
C ALA A 49 3.45 18.37 -6.68
N LEU A 50 2.86 17.21 -7.00
CA LEU A 50 1.67 17.15 -7.85
C LEU A 50 0.45 17.80 -7.18
N GLN A 51 0.32 17.72 -5.85
CA GLN A 51 -0.73 18.44 -5.11
C GLN A 51 -0.55 19.95 -5.22
N ALA A 52 0.67 20.47 -5.03
CA ALA A 52 0.97 21.90 -5.11
C ALA A 52 0.60 22.52 -6.47
N TYR A 53 0.63 21.72 -7.54
CA TYR A 53 0.33 22.15 -8.90
C TYR A 53 -1.03 21.64 -9.44
N ASN A 54 -1.90 21.08 -8.59
CA ASN A 54 -3.21 20.53 -8.99
C ASN A 54 -3.15 19.40 -10.05
N LEU A 55 -2.03 18.67 -10.11
CA LEU A 55 -1.78 17.57 -11.05
C LEU A 55 -2.04 16.19 -10.44
N LEU A 56 -2.45 16.10 -9.17
CA LEU A 56 -2.68 14.81 -8.50
C LEU A 56 -3.84 14.01 -9.11
N ASN A 57 -4.93 14.67 -9.49
CA ASN A 57 -6.09 14.01 -10.08
C ASN A 57 -5.76 13.31 -11.43
N PRO A 58 -5.17 13.99 -12.43
CA PRO A 58 -4.78 13.32 -13.67
C PRO A 58 -3.73 12.22 -13.41
N PHE A 59 -2.81 12.41 -12.46
CA PHE A 59 -1.87 11.37 -12.06
C PHE A 59 -2.57 10.09 -11.55
N CYS A 60 -3.57 10.22 -10.66
CA CYS A 60 -4.34 9.09 -10.12
C CYS A 60 -5.16 8.32 -11.18
N GLN A 61 -5.47 8.96 -12.31
CA GLN A 61 -6.14 8.29 -13.43
C GLN A 61 -5.16 7.36 -14.16
N LEU A 62 -3.91 7.79 -14.32
CA LEU A 62 -2.84 7.10 -15.05
C LEU A 62 -2.11 6.05 -14.21
N VAL A 63 -1.80 6.36 -12.95
CA VAL A 63 -0.98 5.51 -12.06
C VAL A 63 -1.85 4.74 -11.08
N LYS A 64 -1.61 3.44 -10.97
CA LYS A 64 -2.32 2.53 -10.06
C LYS A 64 -1.71 2.53 -8.66
N CYS A 65 -0.40 2.33 -8.59
CA CYS A 65 0.34 2.16 -7.35
C CYS A 65 1.84 2.41 -7.58
N PHE A 66 2.54 2.53 -6.45
CA PHE A 66 3.98 2.47 -6.35
C PHE A 66 4.40 1.09 -5.84
N VAL A 67 5.60 0.64 -6.19
CA VAL A 67 6.21 -0.58 -5.64
C VAL A 67 7.60 -0.25 -5.14
N ASN A 68 7.86 -0.55 -3.86
CA ASN A 68 9.18 -0.40 -3.28
C ASN A 68 10.04 -1.63 -3.56
N ASN A 69 10.98 -1.48 -4.49
CA ASN A 69 11.91 -2.54 -4.87
C ASN A 69 12.75 -3.05 -3.69
N ASN A 70 13.05 -2.21 -2.69
CA ASN A 70 13.78 -2.66 -1.51
C ASN A 70 12.98 -3.70 -0.69
N LEU A 71 11.69 -3.43 -0.46
CA LEU A 71 10.83 -4.33 0.31
C LEU A 71 10.57 -5.64 -0.45
N MET A 72 10.38 -5.52 -1.78
CA MET A 72 10.24 -6.68 -2.65
C MET A 72 11.50 -7.55 -2.62
N ALA A 73 12.68 -6.97 -2.84
CA ALA A 73 13.94 -7.71 -2.82
C ALA A 73 14.21 -8.36 -1.45
N GLN A 74 13.95 -7.67 -0.34
CA GLN A 74 14.12 -8.23 1.01
C GLN A 74 13.26 -9.48 1.23
N GLN A 75 12.00 -9.44 0.78
CA GLN A 75 11.08 -10.57 0.94
C GLN A 75 11.47 -11.76 0.05
N LEU A 76 11.80 -11.51 -1.22
CA LEU A 76 12.18 -12.57 -2.16
C LEU A 76 13.53 -13.22 -1.78
N LEU A 77 14.48 -12.42 -1.29
CA LEU A 77 15.78 -12.91 -0.83
C LEU A 77 15.74 -13.59 0.54
N ARG A 78 14.58 -13.63 1.22
CA ARG A 78 14.44 -14.11 2.60
C ARG A 78 15.49 -13.51 3.53
N PHE A 79 15.79 -12.23 3.35
CA PHE A 79 16.86 -11.58 4.09
C PHE A 79 16.38 -11.31 5.53
N GLU A 80 16.76 -12.17 6.46
CA GLU A 80 16.29 -12.15 7.86
C GLU A 80 16.81 -10.96 8.69
N GLY A 81 17.68 -10.12 8.12
CA GLY A 81 18.33 -9.03 8.85
C GLY A 81 17.52 -7.72 8.97
N GLY A 82 16.36 -7.59 8.32
CA GLY A 82 15.56 -6.34 8.33
C GLY A 82 16.28 -5.10 7.75
N ASP A 83 17.52 -5.27 7.31
CA ASP A 83 18.41 -4.16 6.98
C ASP A 83 18.21 -3.73 5.53
N TYR A 84 18.25 -2.41 5.32
CA TYR A 84 18.04 -1.83 4.00
C TYR A 84 19.11 -2.29 3.00
N MET A 85 18.68 -2.90 1.90
CA MET A 85 19.58 -3.23 0.81
C MET A 85 19.71 -2.03 -0.12
N SER A 86 20.92 -1.49 -0.22
CA SER A 86 21.17 -0.40 -1.15
C SER A 86 20.95 -0.87 -2.60
N LEU A 87 20.50 0.05 -3.47
CA LEU A 87 20.36 -0.24 -4.89
C LEU A 87 21.68 -0.69 -5.53
N ASN A 88 22.82 -0.20 -5.03
CA ASN A 88 24.14 -0.67 -5.45
C ASN A 88 24.31 -2.16 -5.18
N ASN A 89 24.00 -2.60 -3.95
CA ASN A 89 24.15 -4.00 -3.55
C ASN A 89 23.24 -4.90 -4.39
N LEU A 90 21.96 -4.55 -4.52
CA LEU A 90 21.02 -5.31 -5.34
C LEU A 90 21.47 -5.36 -6.81
N SER A 91 21.92 -4.24 -7.37
CA SER A 91 22.38 -4.21 -8.76
C SER A 91 23.60 -5.10 -8.99
N ARG A 92 24.49 -5.26 -8.00
CA ARG A 92 25.64 -6.17 -8.10
C ARG A 92 25.22 -7.63 -8.02
N ILE A 93 24.21 -7.93 -7.22
CA ILE A 93 23.68 -9.30 -7.05
C ILE A 93 22.98 -9.75 -8.33
N TYR A 94 22.09 -8.94 -8.89
CA TYR A 94 21.21 -9.34 -9.99
C TYR A 94 21.72 -8.95 -11.37
N CYS A 95 22.38 -7.79 -11.52
CA CYS A 95 22.85 -7.32 -12.82
C CYS A 95 24.36 -7.57 -13.02
N GLY A 96 25.03 -8.19 -12.05
CA GLY A 96 26.46 -8.48 -12.09
C GLY A 96 27.39 -7.29 -11.83
N PRO A 97 28.72 -7.49 -11.94
CA PRO A 97 29.70 -6.44 -11.73
C PRO A 97 29.58 -5.37 -12.83
N LYS A 98 29.53 -4.12 -12.39
CA LYS A 98 29.41 -2.97 -13.29
C LYS A 98 30.76 -2.68 -13.95
N PRO A 99 30.81 -2.43 -15.27
CA PRO A 99 32.04 -2.10 -15.97
C PRO A 99 32.67 -0.79 -15.43
N PRO A 100 33.99 -0.61 -15.56
CA PRO A 100 34.65 0.65 -15.23
C PRO A 100 34.04 1.79 -16.05
N GLY A 101 33.64 2.88 -15.39
CA GLY A 101 32.92 4.01 -16.01
C GLY A 101 31.39 3.90 -16.01
N TYR A 102 30.81 2.88 -15.35
CA TYR A 102 29.36 2.75 -15.25
C TYR A 102 28.71 3.99 -14.63
N GLU A 103 27.68 4.48 -15.33
CA GLU A 103 26.83 5.62 -15.00
C GLU A 103 26.51 5.71 -13.49
N PHE A 104 26.90 6.82 -12.85
CA PHE A 104 26.72 7.00 -11.42
C PHE A 104 25.25 6.90 -11.00
N ILE A 105 24.97 6.07 -10.00
CA ILE A 105 23.67 5.97 -9.30
C ILE A 105 23.32 7.27 -8.56
N SER A 106 24.21 8.26 -8.51
CA SER A 106 23.89 9.62 -8.05
C SER A 106 22.92 10.36 -8.99
N VAL A 107 22.80 9.94 -10.25
CA VAL A 107 21.87 10.54 -11.23
C VAL A 107 20.51 9.81 -11.21
N ALA A 108 19.42 10.57 -11.14
CA ALA A 108 18.06 10.03 -11.01
C ALA A 108 17.65 9.12 -12.18
N SER A 109 18.01 9.46 -13.42
CA SER A 109 17.75 8.62 -14.59
C SER A 109 18.44 7.27 -14.49
N ASN A 110 19.67 7.24 -14.02
CA ASN A 110 20.49 6.03 -13.93
C ASN A 110 20.01 5.14 -12.79
N ARG A 111 19.53 5.76 -11.69
CA ARG A 111 18.77 5.05 -10.65
C ARG A 111 17.52 4.41 -11.21
N ALA A 112 16.69 5.16 -11.95
CA ALA A 112 15.45 4.63 -12.50
C ALA A 112 15.70 3.42 -13.42
N LYS A 113 16.71 3.51 -14.32
CA LYS A 113 17.14 2.37 -15.15
C LYS A 113 17.58 1.17 -14.31
N THR A 114 18.41 1.41 -13.29
CA THR A 114 18.92 0.34 -12.43
C THR A 114 17.79 -0.32 -11.61
N ILE A 115 16.85 0.46 -11.09
CA ILE A 115 15.67 -0.06 -10.37
C ILE A 115 14.88 -0.98 -11.28
N TYR A 116 14.58 -0.52 -12.50
CA TYR A 116 13.82 -1.32 -13.46
C TYR A 116 14.55 -2.63 -13.81
N ALA A 117 15.86 -2.57 -14.08
CA ALA A 117 16.66 -3.76 -14.38
C ALA A 117 16.63 -4.77 -13.22
N VAL A 118 16.81 -4.33 -11.97
CA VAL A 118 16.74 -5.20 -10.80
C VAL A 118 15.35 -5.84 -10.65
N VAL A 119 14.28 -5.08 -10.89
CA VAL A 119 12.90 -5.61 -10.81
C VAL A 119 12.67 -6.70 -11.86
N VAL A 120 13.13 -6.50 -13.10
CA VAL A 120 12.99 -7.51 -14.16
C VAL A 120 13.69 -8.80 -13.77
N GLU A 121 14.95 -8.73 -13.33
CA GLU A 121 15.70 -9.91 -12.89
C GLU A 121 15.05 -10.60 -11.68
N LEU A 122 14.55 -9.84 -10.71
CA LEU A 122 13.84 -10.39 -9.55
C LEU A 122 12.58 -11.15 -9.96
N ILE A 123 11.79 -10.58 -10.88
CA ILE A 123 10.58 -11.22 -11.38
C ILE A 123 10.94 -12.46 -12.20
N ASP A 124 11.96 -12.40 -13.04
CA ASP A 124 12.36 -13.52 -13.89
C ASP A 124 12.84 -14.72 -13.06
N VAL A 125 13.55 -14.47 -11.96
CA VAL A 125 13.98 -15.53 -11.02
C VAL A 125 12.78 -16.22 -10.36
N GLU A 126 11.73 -15.47 -9.99
CA GLU A 126 10.54 -16.01 -9.31
C GLU A 126 9.49 -16.59 -10.28
N CYS A 127 9.37 -16.04 -11.49
CA CYS A 127 8.38 -16.45 -12.47
C CYS A 127 8.82 -17.64 -13.32
N ASN A 128 10.10 -18.04 -13.34
CA ASN A 128 10.54 -19.15 -14.20
C ASN A 128 9.90 -20.48 -13.75
N PRO A 129 9.07 -21.18 -14.56
CA PRO A 129 8.93 -21.08 -16.03
C PRO A 129 7.62 -20.45 -16.58
N CYS A 130 6.77 -19.84 -15.76
CA CYS A 130 5.48 -19.28 -16.18
C CYS A 130 5.59 -17.76 -16.47
N SER A 131 5.89 -17.41 -17.72
CA SER A 131 5.99 -16.02 -18.23
C SER A 131 4.62 -15.33 -18.43
N LYS A 132 3.61 -15.67 -17.63
CA LYS A 132 2.29 -15.06 -17.71
C LYS A 132 2.25 -13.77 -16.91
N LEU A 133 1.64 -12.72 -17.47
CA LEU A 133 1.46 -11.42 -16.81
C LEU A 133 0.77 -11.56 -15.44
N ASP A 134 -0.15 -12.52 -15.29
CA ASP A 134 -0.84 -12.78 -14.03
C ASP A 134 0.14 -13.19 -12.91
N SER A 135 1.12 -14.03 -13.22
CA SER A 135 2.16 -14.44 -12.26
C SER A 135 3.03 -13.26 -11.81
N VAL A 136 3.34 -12.34 -12.73
CA VAL A 136 4.05 -11.10 -12.40
C VAL A 136 3.21 -10.22 -11.47
N LEU A 137 1.92 -10.08 -11.74
CA LEU A 137 1.02 -9.29 -10.89
C LEU A 137 0.86 -9.90 -9.50
N ASP A 138 0.85 -11.23 -9.40
CA ASP A 138 0.79 -11.94 -8.12
C ASP A 138 2.02 -11.66 -7.25
N ILE A 139 3.21 -11.55 -7.85
CA ILE A 139 4.45 -11.17 -7.16
C ILE A 139 4.42 -9.70 -6.73
N LEU A 140 3.92 -8.80 -7.58
CA LEU A 140 3.90 -7.36 -7.29
C LEU A 140 2.82 -6.97 -6.27
N GLN A 141 1.71 -7.71 -6.23
CA GLN A 141 0.53 -7.37 -5.45
C GLN A 141 0.79 -7.17 -3.94
N PRO A 142 1.58 -8.00 -3.25
CA PRO A 142 1.93 -7.79 -1.84
C PRO A 142 2.67 -6.47 -1.57
N HIS A 143 3.40 -5.95 -2.56
CA HIS A 143 4.27 -4.78 -2.45
C HIS A 143 3.66 -3.51 -3.05
N ALA A 144 2.43 -3.59 -3.56
CA ALA A 144 1.75 -2.49 -4.23
C ALA A 144 1.18 -1.46 -3.22
N GLU A 145 1.80 -0.28 -3.17
CA GLU A 145 1.39 0.85 -2.35
C GLU A 145 0.57 1.84 -3.18
N SER A 146 -0.71 2.01 -2.88
CA SER A 146 -1.55 2.93 -3.66
C SER A 146 -1.21 4.41 -3.45
N VAL A 147 -1.59 5.28 -4.39
CA VAL A 147 -1.46 6.74 -4.19
C VAL A 147 -2.18 7.19 -2.91
N ALA A 148 -3.34 6.60 -2.62
CA ALA A 148 -4.12 6.86 -1.41
C ALA A 148 -3.40 6.42 -0.13
N TYR A 149 -2.62 5.33 -0.17
CA TYR A 149 -1.80 4.90 0.95
C TYR A 149 -0.81 5.99 1.34
N HIS A 150 -0.04 6.51 0.38
CA HIS A 150 0.93 7.57 0.66
C HIS A 150 0.30 8.88 1.12
N LEU A 151 -0.86 9.27 0.56
CA LEU A 151 -1.61 10.43 1.07
C LEU A 151 -1.98 10.26 2.54
N SER A 152 -2.40 9.05 2.93
CA SER A 152 -2.74 8.72 4.32
C SER A 152 -1.51 8.74 5.24
N GLU A 153 -0.35 8.31 4.76
CA GLU A 153 0.92 8.36 5.51
C GLU A 153 1.47 9.80 5.61
N MET A 154 1.06 10.71 4.72
CA MET A 154 1.43 12.13 4.77
C MET A 154 0.55 12.97 5.70
N ALA A 155 -0.54 12.39 6.21
CA ALA A 155 -1.50 13.06 7.09
C ALA A 155 -0.87 13.56 8.41
N PRO A 156 -1.52 14.52 9.11
CA PRO A 156 -1.17 14.90 10.47
C PRO A 156 -1.08 13.68 11.40
N ILE A 157 -0.25 13.78 12.45
CA ILE A 157 0.11 12.66 13.33
C ILE A 157 -1.12 11.95 13.88
N GLU A 158 -2.12 12.70 14.35
CA GLU A 158 -3.36 12.15 14.90
C GLU A 158 -4.19 11.38 13.87
N LEU A 159 -4.35 11.95 12.67
CA LEU A 159 -5.06 11.28 11.57
C LEU A 159 -4.31 10.01 11.16
N ARG A 160 -2.98 10.05 11.13
CA ARG A 160 -2.15 8.88 10.86
C ARG A 160 -2.31 7.80 11.94
N ALA A 161 -2.33 8.17 13.21
CA ALA A 161 -2.56 7.24 14.32
C ALA A 161 -3.92 6.53 14.16
N ARG A 162 -4.99 7.28 13.83
CA ARG A 162 -6.30 6.70 13.52
C ARG A 162 -6.25 5.76 12.32
N LEU A 163 -5.62 6.17 11.21
CA LEU A 163 -5.43 5.33 10.02
C LEU A 163 -4.65 4.03 10.32
N HIS A 164 -3.64 4.08 11.19
CA HIS A 164 -2.89 2.92 11.63
C HIS A 164 -3.72 1.99 12.51
N SER A 165 -4.51 2.55 13.44
CA SER A 165 -5.40 1.75 14.31
C SER A 165 -6.36 0.88 13.51
N LEU A 166 -6.78 1.35 12.32
CA LEU A 166 -7.70 0.66 11.43
C LEU A 166 -7.02 -0.34 10.48
N ARG A 167 -5.68 -0.50 10.50
CA ARG A 167 -4.96 -1.50 9.67
C ARG A 167 -5.43 -2.94 9.90
N PRO A 168 -5.72 -3.42 11.12
CA PRO A 168 -6.18 -4.79 11.37
C PRO A 168 -7.48 -5.16 10.63
N LEU A 169 -8.28 -4.15 10.24
CA LEU A 169 -9.50 -4.37 9.46
C LEU A 169 -9.20 -4.86 8.02
N LEU A 170 -7.96 -4.72 7.53
CA LEU A 170 -7.55 -5.27 6.24
C LEU A 170 -7.09 -6.72 6.43
N SER A 171 -7.94 -7.67 6.04
CA SER A 171 -7.54 -9.08 5.99
C SER A 171 -6.55 -9.33 4.85
N SER A 172 -5.56 -10.19 5.10
CA SER A 172 -4.64 -10.69 4.06
C SER A 172 -5.39 -11.36 2.90
N GLN A 173 -6.59 -11.89 3.15
CA GLN A 173 -7.43 -12.57 2.17
C GLN A 173 -8.15 -11.62 1.18
N PHE A 174 -8.07 -10.30 1.37
CA PHE A 174 -8.74 -9.36 0.46
C PHE A 174 -8.03 -9.24 -0.89
N THR A 175 -8.84 -9.24 -1.95
CA THR A 175 -8.42 -8.86 -3.31
C THR A 175 -7.98 -7.40 -3.38
N ILE A 176 -7.18 -7.01 -4.39
CA ILE A 176 -6.78 -5.60 -4.61
C ILE A 176 -7.99 -4.67 -4.67
N ALA A 177 -9.06 -5.08 -5.35
CA ALA A 177 -10.27 -4.27 -5.46
C ALA A 177 -10.92 -4.03 -4.09
N GLN A 178 -10.97 -5.05 -3.23
CA GLN A 178 -11.50 -4.95 -1.87
C GLN A 178 -10.58 -4.10 -0.98
N ARG A 179 -9.26 -4.33 -1.02
CA ARG A 179 -8.29 -3.50 -0.28
C ARG A 179 -8.41 -2.04 -0.68
N MET A 180 -8.46 -1.73 -1.98
CA MET A 180 -8.60 -0.35 -2.48
C MET A 180 -9.93 0.29 -2.07
N ARG A 181 -11.04 -0.46 -2.06
CA ARG A 181 -12.33 0.03 -1.52
C ARG A 181 -12.22 0.30 -0.03
N PHE A 182 -11.60 -0.61 0.72
CA PHE A 182 -11.43 -0.48 2.16
C PHE A 182 -10.48 0.66 2.53
N PHE A 183 -9.42 0.91 1.77
CA PHE A 183 -8.55 2.09 1.97
C PHE A 183 -9.35 3.39 1.91
N LYS A 184 -10.34 3.50 1.02
CA LYS A 184 -11.24 4.66 0.97
C LYS A 184 -12.10 4.76 2.22
N TYR A 185 -12.67 3.66 2.70
CA TYR A 185 -13.44 3.65 3.94
C TYR A 185 -12.58 3.95 5.16
N ARG A 186 -11.35 3.43 5.21
CA ARG A 186 -10.37 3.71 6.27
C ARG A 186 -10.04 5.20 6.36
N ALA A 187 -9.82 5.84 5.21
CA ALA A 187 -9.57 7.28 5.14
C ALA A 187 -10.77 8.06 5.67
N LEU A 188 -11.98 7.76 5.17
CA LEU A 188 -13.22 8.41 5.60
C LEU A 188 -13.47 8.25 7.11
N LEU A 189 -13.30 7.03 7.66
CA LEU A 189 -13.47 6.78 9.08
C LEU A 189 -12.49 7.60 9.93
N ALA A 190 -11.21 7.60 9.54
CA ALA A 190 -10.18 8.32 10.28
C ALA A 190 -10.34 9.86 10.19
N GLU A 191 -10.79 10.38 9.04
CA GLU A 191 -11.16 11.79 8.85
C GLU A 191 -12.36 12.18 9.71
N SER A 192 -13.35 11.28 9.87
CA SER A 192 -14.50 11.43 10.76
C SER A 192 -14.21 11.09 12.23
N ASN A 193 -12.94 11.05 12.63
CA ASN A 193 -12.48 10.78 14.00
C ASN A 193 -12.83 9.40 14.57
N PHE A 194 -13.05 8.40 13.73
CA PHE A 194 -13.13 7.02 14.16
C PHE A 194 -11.76 6.35 14.15
N ASP A 195 -11.40 5.74 15.27
CA ASP A 195 -10.35 4.74 15.40
C ASP A 195 -10.96 3.36 15.66
N LEU A 196 -10.12 2.33 15.73
CA LEU A 196 -10.60 0.96 15.95
C LEU A 196 -11.32 0.82 17.30
N GLU A 197 -10.89 1.55 18.33
CA GLU A 197 -11.44 1.44 19.68
C GLU A 197 -12.81 2.11 19.79
N THR A 198 -12.97 3.31 19.24
CA THR A 198 -14.27 3.99 19.14
C THR A 198 -15.27 3.18 18.32
N LEU A 199 -14.84 2.55 17.23
CA LEU A 199 -15.71 1.65 16.45
C LEU A 199 -16.10 0.40 17.23
N LYS A 200 -15.16 -0.19 17.97
CA LYS A 200 -15.40 -1.36 18.82
C LYS A 200 -16.39 -1.03 19.93
N VAL A 201 -16.20 0.08 20.64
CA VAL A 201 -17.12 0.59 21.66
C VAL A 201 -18.51 0.83 21.07
N THR A 202 -18.60 1.56 19.95
CA THR A 202 -19.88 1.86 19.28
C THR A 202 -20.64 0.58 18.93
N TRP A 203 -19.92 -0.44 18.45
CA TRP A 203 -20.50 -1.73 18.10
C TRP A 203 -20.84 -2.59 19.32
N GLN A 204 -20.06 -2.53 20.42
CA GLN A 204 -20.37 -3.26 21.66
C GLN A 204 -21.67 -2.76 22.30
N TYR A 205 -21.90 -1.45 22.32
CA TYR A 205 -23.08 -0.86 22.96
C TYR A 205 -24.31 -0.81 22.05
N GLY A 206 -24.13 -0.66 20.73
CA GLY A 206 -25.24 -0.48 19.79
C GLY A 206 -25.34 -1.50 18.66
N GLY A 207 -24.40 -2.44 18.56
CA GLY A 207 -24.36 -3.44 17.50
C GLY A 207 -24.35 -2.82 16.09
N VAL A 208 -25.11 -3.43 15.19
CA VAL A 208 -25.30 -2.93 13.82
C VAL A 208 -25.97 -1.56 13.81
N ALA A 209 -27.00 -1.36 14.64
CA ALA A 209 -27.76 -0.12 14.70
C ALA A 209 -26.92 1.06 15.19
N GLY A 210 -26.05 0.83 16.17
CA GLY A 210 -25.09 1.82 16.68
C GLY A 210 -24.09 2.24 15.62
N LEU A 211 -23.54 1.29 14.87
CA LEU A 211 -22.65 1.59 13.74
C LEU A 211 -23.36 2.36 12.63
N THR A 212 -24.58 1.96 12.25
CA THR A 212 -25.38 2.69 11.24
C THR A 212 -25.65 4.12 11.69
N ALA A 213 -26.14 4.33 12.92
CA ALA A 213 -26.40 5.67 13.43
C ALA A 213 -25.13 6.53 13.53
N ALA A 214 -23.99 5.93 13.87
CA ALA A 214 -22.70 6.63 13.88
C ALA A 214 -22.29 7.04 12.45
N MET A 215 -22.44 6.15 11.47
CA MET A 215 -22.09 6.43 10.06
C MET A 215 -23.02 7.45 9.41
N GLU A 216 -24.33 7.35 9.59
CA GLU A 216 -25.29 8.32 9.02
C GLU A 216 -25.03 9.76 9.50
N ARG A 217 -24.58 9.91 10.76
CA ARG A 217 -24.30 11.23 11.34
C ARG A 217 -23.00 11.86 10.85
N THR A 218 -22.02 11.05 10.44
CA THR A 218 -20.63 11.49 10.27
C THR A 218 -20.08 11.27 8.86
N LEU A 219 -20.60 10.30 8.13
CA LEU A 219 -20.15 9.91 6.81
C LEU A 219 -21.17 10.31 5.76
N ASN A 220 -20.77 11.15 4.81
CA ASN A 220 -21.59 11.47 3.64
C ASN A 220 -21.48 10.38 2.57
N LEU A 221 -21.93 9.16 2.90
CA LEU A 221 -21.92 7.99 2.03
C LEU A 221 -23.31 7.68 1.47
N SER A 222 -23.37 7.02 0.32
CA SER A 222 -24.64 6.47 -0.16
C SER A 222 -25.09 5.30 0.73
N LYS A 223 -26.40 5.17 0.96
CA LYS A 223 -27.00 4.09 1.78
C LYS A 223 -26.55 2.68 1.39
N ALA A 224 -26.16 2.45 0.13
CA ALA A 224 -25.64 1.16 -0.32
C ALA A 224 -24.20 0.91 0.18
N ARG A 225 -23.33 1.92 0.11
CA ARG A 225 -21.93 1.83 0.56
C ARG A 225 -21.85 1.77 2.08
N GLU A 226 -22.69 2.54 2.75
CA GLU A 226 -22.78 2.55 4.21
C GLU A 226 -23.19 1.18 4.75
N ARG A 227 -24.28 0.58 4.23
CA ARG A 227 -24.69 -0.79 4.60
C ARG A 227 -23.58 -1.81 4.38
N GLN A 228 -22.81 -1.68 3.30
CA GLN A 228 -21.68 -2.56 3.02
C GLN A 228 -20.57 -2.38 4.07
N LEU A 229 -20.25 -1.15 4.45
CA LEU A 229 -19.24 -0.85 5.47
C LEU A 229 -19.67 -1.32 6.86
N VAL A 230 -20.92 -1.08 7.26
CA VAL A 230 -21.47 -1.57 8.54
C VAL A 230 -21.44 -3.09 8.60
N LYS A 231 -21.91 -3.78 7.55
CA LYS A 231 -21.88 -5.26 7.49
C LYS A 231 -20.45 -5.78 7.64
N PHE A 232 -19.51 -5.11 6.99
CA PHE A 232 -18.10 -5.46 7.08
C PHE A 232 -17.56 -5.34 8.52
N LEU A 233 -17.75 -4.18 9.16
CA LEU A 233 -17.28 -3.94 10.53
C LEU A 233 -17.94 -4.91 11.51
N HIS A 234 -19.24 -5.16 11.36
CA HIS A 234 -19.96 -6.13 12.20
C HIS A 234 -19.35 -7.54 12.10
N ASN A 235 -19.07 -8.01 10.88
CA ASN A 235 -18.44 -9.31 10.68
C ASN A 235 -17.04 -9.37 11.30
N TYR A 236 -16.24 -8.31 11.14
CA TYR A 236 -14.91 -8.22 11.74
C TYR A 236 -14.96 -8.33 13.26
N PHE A 237 -15.83 -7.56 13.92
CA PHE A 237 -15.94 -7.59 15.37
C PHE A 237 -16.53 -8.89 15.90
N MET A 238 -17.53 -9.47 15.20
CA MET A 238 -18.06 -10.80 15.52
C MET A 238 -16.97 -11.87 15.50
N GLN A 239 -16.16 -11.93 14.43
CA GLN A 239 -15.10 -12.94 14.29
C GLN A 239 -14.03 -12.80 15.38
N ASN A 240 -13.63 -11.58 15.72
CA ASN A 240 -12.60 -11.35 16.74
C ASN A 240 -13.09 -11.61 18.18
N ILE A 241 -14.38 -11.41 18.48
CA ILE A 241 -14.94 -11.80 19.79
C ILE A 241 -15.02 -13.32 19.94
N LEU A 242 -15.40 -14.04 18.88
CA LEU A 242 -15.49 -15.50 18.92
C LEU A 242 -14.12 -16.16 19.12
N VAL A 243 -13.06 -15.60 18.55
CA VAL A 243 -11.67 -16.04 18.79
C VAL A 243 -11.23 -15.77 20.23
N SER A 244 -11.64 -14.64 20.80
CA SER A 244 -11.33 -14.29 22.19
C SER A 244 -12.05 -15.23 23.19
N ALA A 245 -13.30 -15.61 22.91
CA ALA A 245 -14.10 -16.51 23.74
C ALA A 245 -13.73 -18.00 23.59
N GLY A 246 -13.08 -18.39 22.49
CA GLY A 246 -12.54 -19.74 22.30
C GLY A 246 -11.27 -19.99 23.13
N ASN A 247 -10.37 -19.01 23.18
CA ASN A 247 -9.12 -19.10 23.96
C ASN A 247 -9.33 -19.14 25.48
N GLU A 248 -10.45 -18.63 25.99
CA GLU A 248 -10.80 -18.76 27.43
C GLU A 248 -11.32 -20.17 27.80
N ARG A 249 -11.81 -20.97 26.84
CA ARG A 249 -12.24 -22.35 27.13
C ARG A 249 -11.08 -23.35 27.18
N ASP A 250 -10.01 -23.07 26.44
CA ASP A 250 -8.81 -23.91 26.39
C ASP A 250 -7.85 -23.67 27.58
N THR A 251 -7.96 -22.53 28.27
CA THR A 251 -7.22 -22.27 29.52
C THR A 251 -7.90 -22.90 30.74
N VAL A 252 -9.23 -22.97 30.78
CA VAL A 252 -9.97 -23.60 31.88
C VAL A 252 -9.87 -25.13 31.85
N THR A 253 -9.76 -25.76 30.68
CA THR A 253 -9.61 -27.22 30.56
C THR A 253 -8.20 -27.72 30.86
N ASN A 254 -7.18 -26.87 30.71
CA ASN A 254 -5.79 -27.23 31.05
C ASN A 254 -5.43 -27.02 32.53
N SER A 255 -6.19 -26.22 33.28
CA SER A 255 -5.96 -26.05 34.73
C SER A 255 -6.50 -27.21 35.57
N THR A 256 -7.47 -27.98 35.06
CA THR A 256 -8.08 -29.12 35.79
C THR A 256 -7.30 -30.43 35.67
N ARG A 257 -6.30 -30.53 34.78
CA ARG A 257 -5.46 -31.75 34.62
C ARG A 257 -4.17 -31.76 35.44
N ARG A 258 -3.84 -30.68 36.17
CA ARG A 258 -2.60 -30.56 36.97
C ARG A 258 -2.78 -30.68 38.48
N ALA A 259 -3.97 -31.04 38.96
CA ALA A 259 -4.23 -31.21 40.38
C ALA A 259 -4.86 -32.58 40.65
N LEU A 260 -4.05 -33.64 40.63
CA LEU A 260 -4.28 -34.86 41.42
C LEU A 260 -2.89 -35.43 41.79
N PRO A 261 -2.64 -35.68 43.08
CA PRO A 261 -1.33 -36.09 43.61
C PRO A 261 -0.91 -37.52 43.24
#